data_AF-A0AAP0REA6-F1
#
_entry.id   AF-A0AAP0REA6-F1
#
_cell.length_a   1.000
_cell.length_b   1.000
_cell.length_c   1.000
_cell.angle_alpha   90.00
_cell.angle_beta   90.00
_cell.angle_gamma   90.00
#
_symmetry.space_group_name_H-M   'P 1'
#
loop_
_entity.id
_entity.type
_entity.pdbx_description
1 polymer ?
#
loop_
_entity_poly.entity_id
_entity_poly.type
_entity_poly.pdbx_seq_one_letter_code
_entity_poly.pdbx_strand_id
1 'polypeptide(L)'
;MIGTSVLHQTHLLIPQEDPSQNPEVALKLREQECLSLLKKCKNMEEFKQTHAQFLKLGFFWNSFCASNLVATCALSDWGSMDYACSIFPQIDEPGSFEFNTMIRGHVKDMNFEEALLLYNEMIKRGVKPDKFTYPALLKDVFPFTIS
;
A
#
# COMPACT_ATOMS: atom_id res chain seq x y z
N MET A 1 -54.97 45.95 23.70
CA MET A 1 -54.41 46.28 22.37
C MET A 1 -53.06 45.59 22.27
N ILE A 2 -53.06 44.35 21.75
CA ILE A 2 -52.24 43.84 20.63
C ILE A 2 -50.74 44.20 20.70
N GLY A 3 -49.87 43.18 20.62
CA GLY A 3 -48.48 43.32 20.17
C GLY A 3 -47.46 42.59 21.04
N THR A 4 -47.40 41.25 21.04
CA THR A 4 -46.50 40.40 20.20
C THR A 4 -45.06 40.26 20.71
N SER A 5 -44.81 39.05 21.25
CA SER A 5 -43.62 38.19 21.17
C SER A 5 -42.37 38.69 20.41
N VAL A 6 -41.19 38.52 21.02
CA VAL A 6 -40.02 37.94 20.34
C VAL A 6 -39.29 37.02 21.33
N LEU A 7 -39.40 35.71 21.12
CA LEU A 7 -38.52 34.70 21.72
C LEU A 7 -37.08 34.97 21.26
N HIS A 8 -36.20 35.31 22.18
CA HIS A 8 -34.75 35.32 21.91
C HIS A 8 -34.26 33.87 21.76
N GLN A 9 -34.15 33.39 20.53
CA GLN A 9 -33.32 32.23 20.22
C GLN A 9 -31.85 32.65 20.29
N THR A 10 -31.18 32.25 21.37
CA THR A 10 -29.71 32.26 21.46
C THR A 10 -29.16 31.29 20.43
N HIS A 11 -28.75 31.81 19.29
CA HIS A 11 -27.98 31.08 18.29
C HIS A 11 -26.60 30.77 18.90
N LEU A 12 -26.45 29.57 19.47
CA LEU A 12 -25.16 28.99 19.79
C LEU A 12 -24.39 28.83 18.48
N LEU A 13 -23.45 29.75 18.22
CA LEU A 13 -22.38 29.57 17.25
C LEU A 13 -21.51 28.41 17.76
N ILE A 14 -21.92 27.19 17.46
CA ILE A 14 -20.98 26.06 17.39
C ILE A 14 -20.01 26.44 16.27
N PRO A 15 -18.69 26.54 16.52
CA PRO A 15 -17.73 26.64 15.43
C PRO A 15 -17.97 25.44 14.52
N GLN A 16 -18.42 25.70 13.29
CA GLN A 16 -18.44 24.66 12.26
C GLN A 16 -16.97 24.33 12.01
N GLU A 17 -16.47 23.28 12.65
CA GLU A 17 -15.20 22.68 12.28
C GLU A 17 -15.30 22.30 10.81
N ASP A 18 -14.61 23.06 9.96
CA ASP A 18 -14.49 22.79 8.54
C ASP A 18 -13.91 21.37 8.40
N PRO A 19 -14.64 20.40 7.81
CA PRO A 19 -14.17 19.03 7.65
C PRO A 19 -12.85 18.94 6.86
N SER A 20 -12.47 20.00 6.15
CA SER A 20 -11.20 20.10 5.42
C SER A 20 -9.96 20.28 6.30
N GLN A 21 -10.11 20.55 7.60
CA GLN A 21 -8.97 20.72 8.52
C GLN A 21 -8.64 19.49 9.38
N ASN A 22 -9.34 18.36 9.22
CA ASN A 22 -8.99 17.12 9.93
C ASN A 22 -7.86 16.38 9.19
N PRO A 23 -6.64 16.27 9.77
CA PRO A 23 -5.50 15.61 9.13
C PRO A 23 -5.76 14.13 8.78
N GLU A 24 -6.61 13.44 9.54
CA GLU A 24 -6.93 12.03 9.34
C GLU A 24 -7.78 11.82 8.08
N VAL A 25 -8.71 12.74 7.79
CA VAL A 25 -9.56 12.70 6.59
C VAL A 25 -8.71 12.98 5.34
N ALA A 26 -7.78 13.93 5.41
CA ALA A 26 -6.87 14.25 4.32
C ALA A 26 -5.89 13.09 4.01
N LEU A 27 -5.46 12.33 5.02
CA LEU A 27 -4.64 11.13 4.83
C LEU A 27 -5.42 10.02 4.11
N LYS A 28 -6.64 9.69 4.58
CA LYS A 28 -7.49 8.68 3.94
C LYS A 28 -7.83 9.03 2.49
N LEU A 29 -8.09 10.31 2.20
CA LEU A 29 -8.35 10.75 0.83
C LEU A 29 -7.14 10.51 -0.09
N ARG A 30 -5.93 10.81 0.39
CA ARG A 30 -4.68 10.55 -0.34
C ARG A 30 -4.43 9.05 -0.58
N GLU A 31 -4.73 8.20 0.40
CA GLU A 31 -4.64 6.74 0.24
C GLU A 31 -5.62 6.22 -0.81
N GLN A 32 -6.86 6.74 -0.82
CA GLN A 32 -7.85 6.40 -1.83
C GLN A 32 -7.44 6.85 -3.24
N GLU A 33 -6.90 8.07 -3.36
CA GLU A 33 -6.38 8.59 -4.62
C GLU A 33 -5.24 7.70 -5.15
N CYS A 34 -4.29 7.34 -4.28
CA CYS A 34 -3.22 6.40 -4.58
C CYS A 34 -3.75 5.08 -5.17
N LEU A 35 -4.68 4.42 -4.47
CA LEU A 35 -5.29 3.18 -4.97
C LEU A 35 -6.00 3.38 -6.31
N SER A 36 -6.66 4.52 -6.51
CA SER A 36 -7.39 4.81 -7.74
C SER A 36 -6.48 4.95 -8.95
N LEU A 37 -5.28 5.52 -8.77
CA LEU A 37 -4.28 5.70 -9.83
C LEU A 37 -3.62 4.36 -10.16
N LEU A 38 -3.21 3.60 -9.14
CA LEU A 38 -2.59 2.29 -9.33
C LEU A 38 -3.52 1.31 -10.07
N LYS A 39 -4.82 1.29 -9.73
CA LYS A 39 -5.81 0.43 -10.40
C LYS A 39 -6.02 0.73 -11.89
N LYS A 40 -5.69 1.95 -12.34
CA LYS A 40 -5.82 2.34 -13.75
C LYS A 40 -4.65 1.84 -14.61
N CYS A 41 -3.52 1.53 -13.99
CA CYS A 41 -2.32 1.08 -14.69
C CYS A 41 -2.55 -0.27 -15.36
N LYS A 42 -2.17 -0.37 -16.63
CA LYS A 42 -2.26 -1.59 -17.44
C LYS A 42 -0.91 -2.07 -17.96
N ASN A 43 0.14 -1.27 -17.76
CA ASN A 43 1.49 -1.52 -18.23
C ASN A 43 2.51 -0.76 -17.38
N MET A 44 3.80 -1.09 -17.56
CA MET A 44 4.89 -0.46 -16.82
C MET A 44 5.09 1.03 -17.15
N GLU A 45 4.66 1.52 -18.31
CA GLU A 45 4.81 2.94 -18.65
C GLU A 45 3.86 3.79 -17.80
N GLU A 46 2.57 3.45 -17.77
CA GLU A 46 1.56 4.08 -16.92
C GLU A 46 1.92 3.97 -15.44
N PHE A 47 2.44 2.82 -15.02
CA PHE A 47 2.88 2.60 -13.65
C PHE A 47 4.05 3.52 -13.26
N LYS A 48 5.08 3.62 -14.10
CA LYS A 48 6.23 4.50 -13.86
C LYS A 48 5.81 5.97 -13.84
N GLN A 49 4.88 6.38 -14.70
CA GLN A 49 4.30 7.73 -14.66
C GLN A 49 3.57 7.98 -13.34
N THR A 50 2.77 7.02 -12.87
CA THR A 50 2.05 7.09 -11.60
C THR A 50 3.02 7.16 -10.42
N HIS A 51 4.05 6.31 -10.40
CA HIS A 51 5.09 6.35 -9.36
C HIS A 51 5.83 7.71 -9.35
N ALA A 52 6.18 8.26 -10.53
CA ALA A 52 6.79 9.58 -10.63
C ALA A 52 5.84 10.70 -10.13
N GLN A 53 4.54 10.59 -10.35
CA GLN A 53 3.55 11.52 -9.80
C GLN A 53 3.53 11.45 -8.27
N PHE A 54 3.62 10.26 -7.67
CA PHE A 54 3.63 10.11 -6.21
C PHE A 54 4.85 10.81 -5.60
N LEU A 55 6.02 10.63 -6.20
CA LEU A 55 7.26 11.30 -5.79
C LEU A 55 7.15 12.83 -5.90
N LYS A 56 6.58 13.34 -7.00
CA LYS A 56 6.44 14.78 -7.24
C LYS A 56 5.44 15.45 -6.30
N LEU A 57 4.33 14.78 -6.02
CA LEU A 57 3.25 15.33 -5.20
C LEU A 57 3.53 15.24 -3.70
N GLY A 58 4.72 14.73 -3.32
CA GLY A 58 5.06 14.58 -1.92
C GLY A 58 4.10 13.63 -1.22
N PHE A 59 3.64 12.58 -1.91
CA PHE A 59 3.25 11.36 -1.23
C PHE A 59 4.54 10.76 -0.67
N PHE A 60 5.14 11.45 0.32
CA PHE A 60 6.20 10.94 1.16
C PHE A 60 5.80 9.54 1.60
N TRP A 61 6.79 8.66 1.74
CA TRP A 61 6.78 7.24 2.12
C TRP A 61 5.80 6.87 3.23
N ASN A 62 4.51 7.17 3.07
CA ASN A 62 3.46 6.53 3.80
C ASN A 62 3.62 5.09 3.38
N SER A 63 3.96 4.26 4.37
CA SER A 63 4.10 2.82 4.23
C SER A 63 2.96 2.27 3.37
N PHE A 64 1.74 2.82 3.48
CA PHE A 64 0.61 2.46 2.62
C PHE A 64 0.85 2.63 1.11
N CYS A 65 1.23 3.82 0.62
CA CYS A 65 1.36 4.08 -0.82
C CYS A 65 2.52 3.27 -1.43
N ALA A 66 3.66 3.23 -0.74
CA ALA A 66 4.83 2.49 -1.18
C ALA A 66 4.58 0.98 -1.20
N SER A 67 3.87 0.45 -0.20
CA SER A 67 3.49 -0.97 -0.16
C SER A 67 2.52 -1.35 -1.27
N ASN A 68 1.58 -0.47 -1.62
CA ASN A 68 0.69 -0.70 -2.76
C ASN A 68 1.40 -0.56 -4.11
N LEU A 69 2.40 0.33 -4.23
CA LEU A 69 3.26 0.41 -5.42
C LEU A 69 4.03 -0.91 -5.61
N VAL A 70 4.69 -1.40 -4.55
CA VAL A 70 5.40 -2.69 -4.57
C VAL A 70 4.45 -3.83 -4.93
N ALA A 71 3.29 -3.91 -4.27
CA ALA A 71 2.31 -4.97 -4.52
C ALA A 71 1.74 -4.96 -5.94
N THR A 72 1.43 -3.78 -6.47
CA THR A 72 0.95 -3.65 -7.85
C THR A 72 2.06 -4.07 -8.82
N CYS A 73 3.29 -3.58 -8.62
CA CYS A 73 4.40 -3.86 -9.53
C CYS A 73 4.86 -5.32 -9.50
N ALA A 74 4.90 -5.96 -8.32
CA ALA A 74 5.39 -7.33 -8.17
C ALA A 74 4.36 -8.38 -8.60
N LEU A 75 3.07 -8.11 -8.45
CA LEU A 75 2.03 -9.14 -8.61
C LEU A 75 1.26 -9.04 -9.93
N SER A 76 1.19 -7.87 -10.56
CA SER A 76 0.51 -7.71 -11.85
C SER A 76 1.21 -8.49 -12.97
N ASP A 77 0.45 -8.92 -13.98
CA ASP A 77 1.00 -9.67 -15.12
C ASP A 77 1.87 -8.81 -16.04
N TRP A 78 1.61 -7.51 -16.05
CA TRP A 78 2.46 -6.50 -16.69
C TRP A 78 3.56 -5.96 -15.78
N GLY A 79 3.66 -6.48 -14.55
CA GLY A 79 4.57 -6.02 -13.52
C GLY A 79 6.05 -6.28 -13.82
N SER A 80 6.93 -5.76 -12.97
CA SER A 80 8.38 -5.97 -13.06
C SER A 80 8.95 -6.17 -11.67
N MET A 81 9.45 -7.37 -11.41
CA MET A 81 10.03 -7.70 -10.12
C MET A 81 11.28 -6.86 -9.82
N ASP A 82 12.14 -6.61 -10.82
CA ASP A 82 13.29 -5.72 -10.67
C ASP A 82 12.89 -4.30 -10.22
N TYR A 83 11.80 -3.77 -10.79
CA TYR A 83 11.32 -2.45 -10.41
C TYR A 83 10.70 -2.47 -9.01
N ALA A 84 9.96 -3.51 -8.65
CA ALA A 84 9.45 -3.70 -7.29
C ALA A 84 10.61 -3.77 -6.26
N CYS A 85 11.68 -4.50 -6.58
CA CYS A 85 12.93 -4.54 -5.79
C CYS A 85 13.58 -3.17 -5.64
N SER A 86 13.45 -2.28 -6.63
CA SER A 86 13.97 -0.91 -6.51
C SER A 86 13.16 -0.02 -5.57
N ILE A 87 11.86 -0.30 -5.40
CA ILE A 87 10.94 0.47 -4.55
C ILE A 87 10.95 -0.05 -3.11
N PHE A 88 11.04 -1.36 -2.91
CA PHE A 88 10.93 -1.99 -1.59
C PHE A 88 11.88 -1.40 -0.52
N PRO A 89 13.17 -1.07 -0.81
CA PRO A 89 14.06 -0.45 0.18
C PRO A 89 13.64 0.94 0.64
N GLN A 90 12.68 1.55 -0.04
CA GLN A 90 12.18 2.89 0.25
C GLN A 90 11.00 2.85 1.25
N ILE A 91 10.54 1.66 1.64
CA ILE A 91 9.54 1.47 2.69
C ILE A 91 10.26 1.50 4.04
N ASP A 92 9.97 2.53 4.83
CA ASP A 92 10.40 2.58 6.23
C ASP A 92 9.65 1.51 7.02
N GLU A 93 10.39 0.60 7.66
CA GLU A 93 9.86 -0.50 8.48
C GLU A 93 8.84 -1.42 7.75
N PRO A 94 9.27 -2.19 6.72
CA PRO A 94 8.37 -3.10 6.01
C PRO A 94 7.82 -4.17 6.96
N GLY A 95 6.51 -4.38 6.93
CA GLY A 95 5.80 -5.39 7.71
C GLY A 95 5.60 -6.69 6.94
N SER A 96 4.75 -7.56 7.48
CA SER A 96 4.52 -8.88 6.89
C SER A 96 3.88 -8.79 5.49
N PHE A 97 3.08 -7.76 5.22
CA PHE A 97 2.44 -7.59 3.92
C PHE A 97 3.47 -7.36 2.81
N GLU A 98 4.43 -6.47 3.03
CA GLU A 98 5.44 -6.10 2.04
C GLU A 98 6.41 -7.25 1.80
N PHE A 99 6.89 -7.91 2.87
CA PHE A 99 7.73 -9.10 2.75
C PHE A 99 7.02 -10.23 2.00
N ASN A 100 5.78 -10.55 2.36
CA ASN A 100 5.00 -11.58 1.68
C ASN A 100 4.75 -11.24 0.21
N THR A 101 4.57 -9.96 -0.11
CA THR A 101 4.40 -9.50 -1.48
C THR A 101 5.66 -9.76 -2.30
N MET A 102 6.83 -9.39 -1.77
CA MET A 102 8.12 -9.62 -2.43
C MET A 102 8.41 -11.11 -2.59
N ILE A 103 8.19 -11.92 -1.53
CA ILE A 103 8.36 -13.38 -1.58
C ILE A 103 7.48 -13.98 -2.67
N ARG A 104 6.20 -13.60 -2.74
CA ARG A 104 5.27 -14.09 -3.77
C ARG A 104 5.67 -13.66 -5.18
N GLY A 105 6.17 -12.44 -5.35
CA GLY A 105 6.68 -11.94 -6.63
C GLY A 105 7.88 -12.74 -7.11
N HIS A 106 8.88 -12.96 -6.26
CA HIS A 106 10.04 -13.79 -6.59
C HIS A 106 9.66 -15.24 -6.90
N VAL A 107 8.73 -15.83 -6.14
CA VAL A 107 8.21 -17.17 -6.40
C VAL A 107 7.50 -17.26 -7.76
N LYS A 108 6.67 -16.24 -8.11
CA LYS A 108 6.02 -16.14 -9.43
C LYS A 108 7.03 -16.17 -10.58
N ASP A 109 8.18 -15.52 -10.38
CA ASP A 109 9.27 -15.43 -11.35
C ASP A 109 10.31 -16.57 -11.23
N MET A 110 10.01 -17.61 -10.44
CA MET A 110 10.89 -18.78 -10.19
C MET A 110 12.24 -18.45 -9.51
N ASN A 111 12.33 -17.29 -8.86
CA ASN A 111 13.50 -16.77 -8.14
C ASN A 111 13.47 -17.21 -6.66
N PHE A 112 13.55 -18.52 -6.42
CA PHE A 112 13.34 -19.10 -5.07
C PHE A 112 14.42 -18.72 -4.06
N GLU A 113 15.66 -18.51 -4.51
CA GLU A 113 16.76 -18.13 -3.64
C GLU A 113 16.51 -16.74 -3.04
N GLU A 114 16.11 -15.77 -3.86
CA GLU A 114 15.74 -14.42 -3.45
C GLU A 114 14.53 -14.44 -2.51
N ALA A 115 13.54 -15.29 -2.77
CA ALA A 115 12.40 -15.46 -1.88
C ALA A 115 12.81 -15.97 -0.49
N LEU A 116 13.75 -16.92 -0.42
CA LEU A 116 14.29 -17.42 0.85
C LEU A 116 15.16 -16.38 1.55
N LEU A 117 15.94 -15.58 0.81
CA LEU A 117 16.70 -14.47 1.37
C LEU A 117 15.79 -13.42 2.01
N LEU A 118 14.68 -13.07 1.35
CA LEU A 118 13.67 -12.16 1.89
C LEU A 118 12.98 -12.73 3.13
N TYR A 119 12.66 -14.03 3.14
CA TYR A 119 12.14 -14.69 4.35
C TYR A 119 13.14 -14.59 5.51
N ASN A 120 14.42 -14.89 5.26
CA ASN A 120 15.44 -14.79 6.29
C ASN A 120 15.60 -13.35 6.81
N GLU A 121 15.52 -12.36 5.92
CA GLU A 121 15.56 -10.94 6.28
C GLU A 121 14.35 -10.53 7.14
N MET A 122 13.15 -11.00 6.79
CA MET A 122 11.92 -10.82 7.56
C MET A 122 12.11 -11.28 9.02
N ILE A 123 12.66 -12.49 9.21
CA ILE A 123 12.95 -13.03 10.55
C ILE A 123 14.01 -12.19 11.29
N LYS A 124 15.10 -11.82 10.62
CA LYS A 124 16.18 -11.02 11.22
C LYS A 124 15.69 -9.65 11.71
N ARG A 125 14.72 -9.05 11.02
CA ARG A 125 14.08 -7.79 11.41
C ARG A 125 13.01 -7.96 12.49
N GLY A 126 12.75 -9.19 12.96
CA GLY A 126 11.70 -9.47 13.94
C GLY A 126 10.29 -9.40 13.38
N VAL A 127 10.13 -9.34 12.05
CA VAL A 127 8.81 -9.35 11.40
C VAL A 127 8.29 -10.78 11.39
N LYS A 128 7.13 -11.00 12.00
CA LYS A 128 6.57 -12.35 12.17
C LYS A 128 5.96 -12.87 10.86
N PRO A 129 6.38 -14.05 10.35
CA PRO A 129 5.70 -14.73 9.26
C PRO A 129 4.23 -14.95 9.59
N ASP A 130 3.36 -14.79 8.60
CA ASP A 130 1.94 -15.03 8.76
C ASP A 130 1.48 -16.23 7.93
N LYS A 131 0.16 -16.47 7.92
CA LYS A 131 -0.46 -17.57 7.17
C LYS A 131 -0.26 -17.49 5.66
N PHE A 132 0.23 -16.38 5.12
CA PHE A 132 0.51 -16.19 3.69
C PHE A 132 1.99 -16.42 3.34
N THR A 133 2.89 -16.38 4.33
CA THR A 133 4.34 -16.59 4.11
C THR A 133 4.66 -18.03 3.71
N TYR A 134 4.22 -19.01 4.49
CA TYR A 134 4.55 -20.42 4.25
C TYR A 134 3.96 -20.99 2.95
N PRO A 135 2.68 -20.72 2.60
CA PRO A 135 2.16 -21.17 1.32
C PRO A 135 2.92 -20.60 0.12
N ALA A 136 3.37 -19.34 0.20
CA ALA A 136 4.16 -18.74 -0.88
C ALA A 136 5.49 -19.49 -1.08
N LEU A 137 6.16 -19.88 -0.01
CA LEU A 137 7.43 -20.61 -0.10
C LEU A 137 7.25 -22.09 -0.47
N LEU A 138 6.17 -22.74 -0.02
CA LEU A 138 5.99 -24.19 -0.21
C LEU A 138 5.37 -24.57 -1.55
N LYS A 139 4.55 -23.70 -2.15
CA LYS A 139 3.77 -24.03 -3.35
C LYS A 139 4.63 -24.45 -4.54
N ASP A 140 5.86 -23.93 -4.62
CA ASP A 140 6.73 -24.13 -5.79
C ASP A 140 8.08 -24.80 -5.45
N VAL A 141 8.37 -25.07 -4.17
CA VAL A 141 9.50 -25.93 -3.75
C VAL A 141 9.18 -27.42 -3.95
N PHE A 142 7.89 -27.78 -4.08
CA PHE A 142 7.44 -29.15 -4.37
C PHE A 142 6.56 -29.26 -5.64
N PRO A 143 7.07 -28.95 -6.85
CA PRO A 143 6.32 -29.20 -8.08
C PRO A 143 6.30 -30.69 -8.48
N PHE A 144 7.05 -31.57 -7.80
CA PHE A 144 7.16 -32.99 -8.13
C PHE A 144 6.92 -33.90 -6.93
N THR A 145 5.68 -34.08 -6.49
CA THR A 145 5.27 -35.35 -5.85
C THR A 145 3.76 -35.55 -5.95
N ILE A 146 3.18 -35.68 -7.15
CA ILE A 146 2.13 -36.67 -7.47
C ILE A 146 2.17 -36.86 -9.00
N SER A 147 2.80 -37.94 -9.43
CA SER A 147 2.55 -38.61 -10.72
C SER A 147 2.33 -40.08 -10.42
#